data_AF-D7GKX6-F1
#
_entry.id   AF-D7GKX6-F1
#
_cell.length_a   1.000
_cell.length_b   1.000
_cell.length_c   1.000
_cell.angle_alpha   90.00
_cell.angle_beta   90.00
_cell.angle_gamma   90.00
#
_symmetry.space_group_name_H-M   'P 1'
#
loop_
_entity.id
_entity.type
_entity.pdbx_description
1 polymer ?
#
loop_
_entity_poly.entity_id
_entity_poly.type
_entity_poly.pdbx_seq_one_letter_code
_entity_poly.pdbx_strand_id
1 'polypeptide(L)'
;GGVLREVVKHDSVKEAVLCDIDKAVPRVSKQYLPHMAKGLTHPKSTVIIGDGFAFLQDPKNKASFNVIITDSSNPVGPAKALFQQPYFALLKEALKPGGHISTQAECVWIHLNLIGKLQQSTKELFPVANYAFTTIPTYPSGQIGFVVCSLDANRNVREPLREVPDCRYYNSQVHKAAFTVPKFARKVIEDGAPAPGRVIPTGEGIAKTQRAPKKILLLGSGYVAGPFAQYVTRFPEYSLTVASSKLEHSERLTQGLHNASAAAVDVNDAAALSALVKGHDIVISLIPYIYHAAVIKAACEHKVNVVTTSYVSDAIRALEPEIQKAGITVMNEIGLDPGLDHLYAVKAIDDVHAEGGKIKSFLSYCGAACS
;
A
#
# COMPACT_ATOMS: atom_id res chain seq x y z
N GLY A 1 3.20 25.26 5.19
CA GLY A 1 2.17 26.25 5.57
C GLY A 1 1.24 25.77 6.66
N GLY A 2 0.57 24.62 6.47
CA GLY A 2 -0.39 24.06 7.43
C GLY A 2 0.21 23.77 8.81
N VAL A 3 1.39 23.14 8.88
CA VAL A 3 2.09 22.88 10.16
C VAL A 3 2.35 24.19 10.90
N LEU A 4 2.88 25.20 10.20
CA LEU A 4 3.17 26.51 10.79
C LEU A 4 1.91 27.18 11.36
N ARG A 5 0.76 27.05 10.68
CA ARG A 5 -0.55 27.53 11.16
C ARG A 5 -0.92 26.89 12.50
N GLU A 6 -0.65 25.60 12.70
CA GLU A 6 -0.95 24.93 13.97
C GLU A 6 0.05 25.29 15.06
N VAL A 7 1.35 25.38 14.73
CA VAL A 7 2.40 25.75 15.69
C VAL A 7 2.13 27.11 16.34
N VAL A 8 1.75 28.11 15.55
CA VAL A 8 1.53 29.47 16.05
C VAL A 8 0.26 29.65 16.88
N LYS A 9 -0.63 28.64 16.95
CA LYS A 9 -1.78 28.64 17.87
C LYS A 9 -1.36 28.52 19.34
N HIS A 10 -0.14 28.06 19.61
CA HIS A 10 0.34 27.94 20.98
C HIS A 10 0.88 29.28 21.48
N ASP A 11 0.26 29.85 22.51
CA ASP A 11 0.66 31.14 23.07
C ASP A 11 2.11 31.18 23.56
N SER A 12 2.60 30.05 24.06
CA SER A 12 3.98 29.88 24.52
C SER A 12 5.02 29.95 23.40
N VAL A 13 4.61 29.82 22.13
CA VAL A 13 5.53 29.95 20.98
C VAL A 13 5.84 31.43 20.77
N LYS A 14 7.14 31.75 20.76
CA LYS A 14 7.65 33.11 20.51
C LYS A 14 8.05 33.31 19.05
N GLU A 15 8.64 32.29 18.44
CA GLU A 15 9.09 32.28 17.04
C GLU A 15 8.90 30.88 16.45
N ALA A 16 8.55 30.83 15.17
CA ALA A 16 8.43 29.60 14.39
C ALA A 16 9.08 29.78 13.02
N VAL A 17 10.13 29.00 12.74
CA VAL A 17 10.89 29.08 11.49
C VAL A 17 10.47 27.93 10.57
N LEU A 18 10.12 28.25 9.33
CA LEU A 18 9.90 27.29 8.25
C LEU A 18 11.06 27.42 7.26
N CYS A 19 11.80 26.33 7.05
CA CYS A 19 12.78 26.21 5.97
C CYS A 19 12.20 25.31 4.88
N ASP A 20 12.04 25.83 3.67
CA ASP A 20 11.49 25.11 2.52
C ASP A 20 12.44 25.26 1.32
N ILE A 21 12.80 24.16 0.69
CA ILE A 21 13.75 24.16 -0.43
C ILE A 21 13.15 24.79 -1.70
N ASP A 22 11.82 24.70 -1.86
CA ASP A 22 11.14 25.12 -3.08
C ASP A 22 10.30 26.37 -2.82
N LYS A 23 10.78 27.52 -3.31
CA LYS A 23 10.07 28.81 -3.27
C LYS A 23 8.66 28.73 -3.86
N ALA A 24 8.42 27.84 -4.82
CA ALA A 24 7.11 27.68 -5.43
C ALA A 24 6.08 27.18 -4.42
N VAL A 25 6.43 26.28 -3.50
CA VAL A 25 5.49 25.65 -2.57
C VAL A 25 4.79 26.67 -1.66
N PRO A 26 5.49 27.56 -0.92
CA PRO A 26 4.84 28.62 -0.17
C PRO A 26 4.05 29.61 -1.04
N ARG A 27 4.58 29.94 -2.23
CA ARG A 27 3.95 30.90 -3.16
C ARG A 27 2.61 30.38 -3.68
N VAL A 28 2.56 29.15 -4.20
CA VAL A 28 1.33 28.56 -4.73
C VAL A 28 0.35 28.21 -3.62
N SER A 29 0.84 27.81 -2.44
CA SER A 29 -0.01 27.59 -1.28
C SER A 29 -0.77 28.85 -0.88
N LYS A 30 -0.13 30.03 -0.92
CA LYS A 30 -0.81 31.31 -0.65
C LYS A 30 -1.91 31.60 -1.67
N GLN A 31 -1.69 31.25 -2.94
CA GLN A 31 -2.64 31.51 -4.03
C GLN A 31 -3.84 30.55 -4.00
N TYR A 32 -3.60 29.25 -3.85
CA TYR A 32 -4.63 28.22 -4.05
C TYR A 32 -5.15 27.60 -2.75
N LEU A 33 -4.40 27.71 -1.65
CA LEU A 33 -4.75 27.14 -0.33
C LEU A 33 -4.66 28.20 0.79
N PRO A 34 -5.33 29.37 0.65
CA PRO A 34 -5.12 30.53 1.53
C PRO A 34 -5.37 30.20 3.01
N HIS A 35 -6.38 29.37 3.31
CA HIS A 35 -6.66 28.92 4.67
C HIS A 35 -5.51 28.09 5.29
N MET A 36 -4.83 27.27 4.48
CA MET A 36 -3.68 26.48 4.92
C MET A 36 -2.41 27.33 5.02
N ALA A 37 -2.28 28.33 4.16
CA ALA A 37 -1.13 29.21 4.08
C ALA A 37 -1.09 30.31 5.15
N LYS A 38 -2.13 30.48 5.98
CA LYS A 38 -2.21 31.52 7.03
C LYS A 38 -0.98 31.55 7.95
N GLY A 39 -0.38 30.40 8.26
CA GLY A 39 0.83 30.32 9.07
C GLY A 39 2.03 31.03 8.45
N LEU A 40 2.10 31.13 7.12
CA LEU A 40 3.24 31.70 6.39
C LEU A 40 3.40 33.23 6.55
N THR A 41 2.39 33.91 7.07
CA THR A 41 2.39 35.37 7.27
C THR A 41 2.08 35.76 8.71
N HIS A 42 2.11 34.79 9.64
CA HIS A 42 1.89 35.08 11.05
C HIS A 42 3.06 35.91 11.61
N PRO A 43 2.85 36.89 12.52
CA PRO A 43 3.93 37.73 13.04
C PRO A 43 5.07 36.96 13.74
N LYS A 44 4.75 35.77 14.28
CA LYS A 44 5.72 34.87 14.91
C LYS A 44 6.48 33.98 13.90
N SER A 45 6.19 34.10 12.61
CA SER A 45 6.66 33.16 11.59
C SER A 45 7.72 33.75 10.68
N THR A 46 8.82 33.03 10.55
CA THR A 46 9.92 33.33 9.61
C THR A 46 9.96 32.24 8.55
N VAL A 47 9.90 32.62 7.27
CA VAL A 47 10.00 31.68 6.15
C VAL A 47 11.33 31.86 5.44
N ILE A 48 12.11 30.79 5.38
CA ILE A 48 13.42 30.73 4.75
C ILE A 48 13.31 29.80 3.54
N ILE A 49 13.74 30.29 2.39
CA ILE A 49 13.84 29.47 1.18
C ILE A 49 15.28 28.97 1.08
N GLY A 50 15.46 27.66 1.18
CA GLY A 50 16.80 27.05 1.14
C GLY A 50 16.81 25.59 1.57
N ASP A 51 17.98 24.97 1.46
CA ASP A 51 18.19 23.59 1.89
C ASP A 51 18.13 23.47 3.42
N GLY A 52 17.25 22.61 3.92
CA GLY A 52 17.12 22.30 5.34
C GLY A 52 18.39 21.68 5.95
N PHE A 53 19.18 20.92 5.18
CA PHE A 53 20.46 20.39 5.66
C PHE A 53 21.46 21.50 5.92
N ALA A 54 21.67 22.39 4.94
CA ALA A 54 22.55 23.54 5.08
C ALA A 54 22.09 24.46 6.22
N PHE A 55 20.77 24.65 6.36
CA PHE A 55 20.21 25.40 7.49
C PHE A 55 20.57 24.76 8.84
N LEU A 56 20.36 23.46 9.03
CA LEU A 56 20.68 22.78 10.29
C LEU A 56 22.19 22.72 10.59
N GLN A 57 23.04 22.70 9.56
CA GLN A 57 24.50 22.68 9.71
C GLN A 57 25.10 24.03 10.10
N ASP A 58 24.38 25.13 9.87
CA ASP A 58 24.83 26.47 10.26
C ASP A 58 25.10 26.50 11.78
N PRO A 59 26.33 26.86 12.24
CA PRO A 59 26.66 26.92 13.65
C PRO A 59 25.70 27.75 14.50
N LYS A 60 25.05 28.77 13.91
CA LYS A 60 24.06 29.62 14.62
C LYS A 60 22.80 28.86 15.04
N ASN A 61 22.51 27.73 14.40
CA ASN A 61 21.31 26.94 14.61
C ASN A 61 21.52 25.78 15.59
N LYS A 62 22.76 25.55 16.05
CA LYS A 62 23.05 24.59 17.11
C LYS A 62 22.36 24.99 18.41
N ALA A 63 21.78 24.01 19.10
CA ALA A 63 21.04 24.20 20.36
C ALA A 63 20.07 25.40 20.37
N SER A 64 19.39 25.65 19.25
CA SER A 64 18.56 26.86 19.07
C SER A 64 17.06 26.59 19.16
N PHE A 65 16.63 25.35 18.91
CA PHE A 65 15.21 25.00 18.79
C PHE A 65 14.72 24.15 19.97
N ASN A 66 13.53 24.44 20.49
CA ASN A 66 12.87 23.58 21.47
C ASN A 66 12.14 22.40 20.83
N VAL A 67 11.60 22.61 19.62
CA VAL A 67 10.88 21.60 18.85
C VAL A 67 11.30 21.74 17.39
N ILE A 68 11.55 20.62 16.72
CA ILE A 68 11.74 20.57 15.26
C ILE A 68 10.71 19.59 14.67
N ILE A 69 10.01 20.02 13.61
CA ILE A 69 9.05 19.19 12.90
C ILE A 69 9.52 19.02 11.46
N THR A 70 9.70 17.79 11.02
CA THR A 70 10.05 17.47 9.64
C THR A 70 8.81 16.98 8.89
N ASP A 71 8.23 17.90 8.12
CA ASP A 71 7.08 17.69 7.22
C ASP A 71 7.61 17.47 5.79
N SER A 72 8.23 16.32 5.54
CA SER A 72 8.90 15.99 4.29
C SER A 72 8.07 15.11 3.35
N SER A 73 8.44 15.12 2.07
CA SER A 73 7.94 14.16 1.08
C SER A 73 8.49 12.75 1.30
N ASN A 74 7.88 11.76 0.64
CA ASN A 74 8.30 10.35 0.63
C ASN A 74 9.81 10.18 0.34
N PRO A 75 10.45 9.09 0.84
CA PRO A 75 11.88 8.80 0.69
C PRO A 75 12.28 8.38 -0.75
N VAL A 76 12.06 9.26 -1.71
CA VAL A 76 12.44 9.11 -3.11
C VAL A 76 13.41 10.23 -3.48
N GLY A 77 14.46 9.88 -4.24
CA GLY A 77 15.48 10.84 -4.64
C GLY A 77 16.19 11.47 -3.43
N PRO A 78 16.40 12.80 -3.40
CA PRO A 78 17.12 13.51 -2.33
C PRO A 78 16.49 13.34 -0.94
N ALA A 79 15.16 13.16 -0.86
CA ALA A 79 14.45 13.02 0.41
C ALA A 79 14.84 11.75 1.19
N LYS A 80 15.47 10.76 0.57
CA LYS A 80 15.99 9.56 1.26
C LYS A 80 16.92 9.90 2.41
N ALA A 81 17.73 10.96 2.27
CA ALA A 81 18.66 11.38 3.31
C ALA A 81 17.95 11.77 4.63
N LEU A 82 16.69 12.24 4.55
CA LEU A 82 15.87 12.63 5.71
C LEU A 82 15.42 11.43 6.57
N PHE A 83 15.64 10.20 6.10
CA PHE A 83 15.27 8.97 6.82
C PHE A 83 16.50 8.18 7.30
N GLN A 84 17.68 8.81 7.29
CA GLN A 84 18.94 8.19 7.68
C GLN A 84 19.45 8.79 9.00
N GLN A 85 20.18 7.99 9.77
CA GLN A 85 20.75 8.38 11.07
C GLN A 85 21.50 9.72 11.06
N PRO A 86 22.31 10.09 10.04
CA PRO A 86 22.99 11.39 10.02
C PRO A 86 22.03 12.59 10.08
N TYR A 87 20.85 12.50 9.48
CA TYR A 87 19.85 13.57 9.57
C TYR A 87 19.31 13.72 11.00
N PHE A 88 19.03 12.62 11.68
CA PHE A 88 18.58 12.65 13.08
C PHE A 88 19.67 13.17 14.03
N ALA A 89 20.95 12.93 13.73
CA ALA A 89 22.06 13.54 14.47
C ALA A 89 22.10 15.06 14.28
N LEU A 90 21.90 15.57 13.06
CA LEU A 90 21.77 17.01 12.80
C LEU A 90 20.60 17.63 13.56
N LEU A 91 19.44 16.98 13.55
CA LEU A 91 18.27 17.42 14.33
C LEU A 91 18.60 17.47 15.82
N LYS A 92 19.28 16.45 16.35
CA LYS A 92 19.71 16.39 17.75
C LYS A 92 20.62 17.56 18.13
N GLU A 93 21.59 17.90 17.29
CA GLU A 93 22.51 19.04 17.54
C GLU A 93 21.81 20.40 17.51
N ALA A 94 20.77 20.55 16.68
CA ALA A 94 20.00 21.79 16.59
C ALA A 94 19.04 22.00 17.77
N LEU A 95 18.72 20.94 18.54
CA LEU A 95 17.83 21.01 19.68
C LEU A 95 18.50 21.56 20.94
N LYS A 96 17.76 22.41 21.66
CA LYS A 96 18.06 22.79 23.05
C LYS A 96 17.98 21.57 23.97
N PRO A 97 18.62 21.61 25.16
CA PRO A 97 18.41 20.60 26.19
C PRO A 97 16.91 20.36 26.45
N GLY A 98 16.51 19.09 26.48
CA GLY A 98 15.11 18.67 26.63
C GLY A 98 14.23 18.86 25.38
N GLY A 99 14.79 19.29 24.25
CA GLY A 99 14.05 19.51 23.02
C GLY A 99 13.47 18.23 22.39
N HIS A 100 12.50 18.41 21.49
CA HIS A 100 11.75 17.33 20.85
C HIS A 100 11.80 17.40 19.33
N ILE A 101 11.69 16.24 18.67
CA ILE A 101 11.40 16.18 17.24
C ILE A 101 10.14 15.40 16.94
N SER A 102 9.50 15.74 15.83
CA SER A 102 8.49 14.91 15.18
C SER A 102 8.75 14.87 13.68
N THR A 103 9.02 13.67 13.15
CA THR A 103 9.39 13.47 11.75
C THR A 103 8.45 12.45 11.13
N GLN A 104 7.92 12.74 9.95
CA GLN A 104 7.12 11.78 9.18
C GLN A 104 7.90 10.46 8.98
N ALA A 105 7.18 9.34 9.13
CA ALA A 105 7.77 8.01 9.25
C ALA A 105 6.94 6.93 8.56
N GLU A 106 6.35 7.25 7.41
CA GLU A 106 5.73 6.27 6.50
C GLU A 106 4.60 5.42 7.10
N CYS A 107 4.07 4.47 6.32
CA CYS A 107 2.90 3.67 6.69
C CYS A 107 3.28 2.25 7.12
N VAL A 108 2.78 1.79 8.29
CA VAL A 108 3.07 0.46 8.84
C VAL A 108 2.68 -0.71 7.94
N TRP A 109 1.70 -0.52 7.05
CA TRP A 109 1.22 -1.57 6.15
C TRP A 109 2.19 -1.92 5.04
N ILE A 110 2.97 -0.93 4.57
CA ILE A 110 3.77 -1.07 3.35
C ILE A 110 5.25 -0.73 3.55
N HIS A 111 5.61 -0.05 4.65
CA HIS A 111 6.96 0.46 4.90
C HIS A 111 7.55 -0.04 6.23
N LEU A 112 7.04 -1.13 6.80
CA LEU A 112 7.43 -1.61 8.14
C LEU A 112 8.94 -1.85 8.32
N ASN A 113 9.64 -2.31 7.28
CA ASN A 113 11.11 -2.49 7.32
C ASN A 113 11.84 -1.14 7.47
N LEU A 114 11.44 -0.12 6.71
CA LEU A 114 11.99 1.23 6.83
C LEU A 114 11.72 1.79 8.23
N ILE A 115 10.49 1.64 8.72
CA ILE A 115 10.08 2.11 10.05
C ILE A 115 10.92 1.44 11.15
N GLY A 116 11.14 0.12 11.07
CA GLY A 116 11.98 -0.61 12.02
C GLY A 116 13.41 -0.04 12.09
N LYS A 117 14.04 0.21 10.93
CA LYS A 117 15.36 0.83 10.86
C LYS A 117 15.37 2.25 11.44
N LEU A 118 14.37 3.05 11.08
CA LEU A 118 14.22 4.42 11.56
C LEU A 118 14.06 4.47 13.08
N GLN A 119 13.24 3.57 13.62
CA GLN A 119 13.02 3.44 15.05
C GLN A 119 14.28 3.01 15.79
N GLN A 120 15.09 2.11 15.22
CA GLN A 120 16.38 1.73 15.78
C GLN A 120 17.35 2.92 15.81
N SER A 121 17.56 3.58 14.66
CA SER A 121 18.47 4.73 14.56
C SER A 121 18.09 5.87 15.49
N THR A 122 16.80 6.10 15.71
CA THR A 122 16.34 7.16 16.63
C THR A 122 16.48 6.77 18.09
N LYS A 123 16.26 5.50 18.47
CA LYS A 123 16.54 5.00 19.83
C LYS A 123 18.03 5.08 20.20
N GLU A 124 18.93 4.96 19.23
CA GLU A 124 20.38 5.13 19.46
C GLU A 124 20.77 6.59 19.73
N LEU A 125 20.00 7.55 19.23
CA LEU A 125 20.32 8.98 19.31
C LEU A 125 19.58 9.70 20.44
N PHE A 126 18.34 9.32 20.73
CA PHE A 126 17.47 10.01 21.67
C PHE A 126 17.10 9.12 22.87
N PRO A 127 17.15 9.65 24.10
CA PRO A 127 16.68 8.93 25.29
C PRO A 127 15.23 8.43 25.19
N VAL A 128 14.37 9.17 24.50
CA VAL A 128 13.00 8.76 24.18
C VAL A 128 12.81 8.82 22.68
N ALA A 129 12.38 7.73 22.09
CA ALA A 129 12.00 7.63 20.68
C ALA A 129 10.80 6.68 20.57
N ASN A 130 9.65 7.20 20.14
CA ASN A 130 8.42 6.43 19.96
C ASN A 130 7.84 6.66 18.57
N TYR A 131 7.15 5.64 18.05
CA TYR A 131 6.39 5.75 16.82
C TYR A 131 4.92 6.03 17.13
N ALA A 132 4.34 6.99 16.42
CA ALA A 132 2.91 7.25 16.39
C ALA A 132 2.41 7.16 14.94
N PHE A 133 1.11 6.97 14.75
CA PHE A 133 0.49 7.08 13.42
C PHE A 133 -0.88 7.74 13.50
N THR A 134 -1.34 8.18 12.35
CA THR A 134 -2.67 8.78 12.18
C THR A 134 -3.31 8.31 10.87
N THR A 135 -4.63 8.40 10.79
CA THR A 135 -5.39 8.08 9.58
C THR A 135 -5.55 9.34 8.72
N ILE A 136 -5.18 9.24 7.45
CA ILE A 136 -5.36 10.28 6.43
C ILE A 136 -5.76 9.55 5.13
N PRO A 137 -7.04 9.55 4.74
CA PRO A 137 -7.54 8.73 3.62
C PRO A 137 -6.82 8.99 2.29
N THR A 138 -6.29 10.19 2.08
CA THR A 138 -5.60 10.59 0.85
C THR A 138 -4.13 10.15 0.79
N TYR A 139 -3.58 9.58 1.87
CA TYR A 139 -2.24 9.00 1.86
C TYR A 139 -2.29 7.50 1.52
N PRO A 140 -1.18 6.93 1.01
CA PRO A 140 -1.11 5.50 0.70
C PRO A 140 -1.53 4.61 1.87
N SER A 141 -2.47 3.69 1.62
CA SER A 141 -3.09 2.83 2.64
C SER A 141 -3.84 3.58 3.77
N GLY A 142 -4.21 4.84 3.54
CA GLY A 142 -5.04 5.64 4.44
C GLY A 142 -4.37 6.05 5.76
N GLN A 143 -3.06 5.85 5.90
CA GLN A 143 -2.32 6.07 7.15
C GLN A 143 -0.95 6.71 6.92
N ILE A 144 -0.48 7.45 7.91
CA ILE A 144 0.89 7.97 7.96
C ILE A 144 1.43 7.93 9.40
N GLY A 145 2.70 7.57 9.52
CA GLY A 145 3.43 7.50 10.77
C GLY A 145 4.27 8.72 11.06
N PHE A 146 4.72 8.81 12.30
CA PHE A 146 5.69 9.78 12.78
C PHE A 146 6.61 9.11 13.80
N VAL A 147 7.90 9.42 13.77
CA VAL A 147 8.77 9.19 14.92
C VAL A 147 8.79 10.46 15.75
N VAL A 148 8.54 10.30 17.05
CA VAL A 148 8.52 11.36 18.05
C VAL A 148 9.62 11.09 19.06
N CYS A 149 10.61 11.98 19.14
CA CYS A 149 11.75 11.83 20.03
C CYS A 149 11.89 12.99 21.00
N SER A 150 12.56 12.74 22.13
CA SER A 150 12.89 13.72 23.16
C SER A 150 14.33 13.56 23.62
N LEU A 151 15.00 14.68 23.87
CA LEU A 151 16.26 14.74 24.60
C LEU A 151 16.08 14.64 26.12
N ASP A 152 14.88 14.91 26.64
CA ASP A 152 14.54 14.66 28.04
C ASP A 152 14.17 13.18 28.22
N ALA A 153 14.97 12.44 28.99
CA ALA A 153 14.79 11.03 29.29
C ALA A 153 13.54 10.73 30.13
N ASN A 154 13.03 11.72 30.87
CA ASN A 154 11.84 11.58 31.70
C ASN A 154 10.55 11.91 30.94
N ARG A 155 10.66 12.34 29.67
CA ARG A 155 9.51 12.73 28.86
C ARG A 155 8.69 11.53 28.42
N ASN A 156 7.44 11.43 28.89
CA ASN A 156 6.46 10.55 28.28
C ASN A 156 5.78 11.25 27.09
N VAL A 157 6.23 10.95 25.86
CA VAL A 157 5.65 11.53 24.63
C VAL A 157 4.29 10.94 24.27
N ARG A 158 3.83 9.87 24.93
CA ARG A 158 2.50 9.27 24.72
C ARG A 158 1.39 9.98 25.49
N GLU A 159 1.75 10.79 26.47
CA GLU A 159 0.81 11.50 27.34
C GLU A 159 0.76 12.99 26.97
N PRO A 160 -0.40 13.52 26.54
CA PRO A 160 -0.55 14.94 26.25
C PRO A 160 -0.43 15.75 27.54
N LEU A 161 0.25 16.89 27.46
CA LEU A 161 0.45 17.79 28.62
C LEU A 161 -0.71 18.75 28.86
N ARG A 162 -1.49 19.01 27.83
CA ARG A 162 -2.57 20.00 27.82
C ARG A 162 -3.54 19.69 26.70
N GLU A 163 -4.74 20.22 26.81
CA GLU A 163 -5.66 20.27 25.70
C GLU A 163 -5.25 21.36 24.70
N VAL A 164 -5.59 21.14 23.43
CA VAL A 164 -5.36 22.10 22.35
C VAL A 164 -6.74 22.44 21.78
N PRO A 165 -7.20 23.70 21.92
CA PRO A 165 -8.51 24.10 21.41
C PRO A 165 -8.52 24.12 19.88
N ASP A 166 -9.72 24.16 19.30
CA ASP A 166 -9.94 24.36 17.86
C ASP A 166 -9.25 23.33 16.94
N CYS A 167 -9.17 22.08 17.41
CA CYS A 167 -8.73 20.94 16.63
C CYS A 167 -9.92 20.21 15.99
N ARG A 168 -9.77 19.81 14.72
CA ARG A 168 -10.79 18.98 14.02
C ARG A 168 -10.58 17.48 14.20
N TYR A 169 -9.33 17.07 14.38
CA TYR A 169 -8.94 15.65 14.45
C TYR A 169 -8.21 15.35 15.76
N TYR A 170 -7.22 16.18 16.13
CA TYR A 170 -6.47 15.99 17.36
C TYR A 170 -7.35 16.21 18.60
N ASN A 171 -7.24 15.30 19.57
CA ASN A 171 -7.64 15.49 20.95
C ASN A 171 -6.77 14.59 21.84
N SER A 172 -6.89 14.71 23.17
CA SER A 172 -6.05 13.98 24.12
C SER A 172 -6.16 12.45 24.00
N GLN A 173 -7.32 11.91 23.63
CA GLN A 173 -7.50 10.47 23.43
C GLN A 173 -6.87 10.00 22.13
N VAL A 174 -7.05 10.75 21.04
CA VAL A 174 -6.42 10.49 19.74
C VAL A 174 -4.90 10.53 19.87
N HIS A 175 -4.35 11.46 20.65
CA HIS A 175 -2.91 11.52 20.95
C HIS A 175 -2.42 10.19 21.53
N LYS A 176 -3.05 9.69 22.60
CA LYS A 176 -2.65 8.43 23.25
C LYS A 176 -2.81 7.24 22.30
N ALA A 177 -3.94 7.19 21.60
CA ALA A 177 -4.27 6.13 20.65
C ALA A 177 -3.27 6.08 19.47
N ALA A 178 -2.75 7.22 19.02
CA ALA A 178 -1.78 7.30 17.92
C ALA A 178 -0.51 6.47 18.17
N PHE A 179 -0.13 6.25 19.45
CA PHE A 179 1.02 5.42 19.82
C PHE A 179 0.69 3.93 19.97
N THR A 180 -0.57 3.54 19.79
CA THR A 180 -1.02 2.15 19.94
C THR A 180 -1.04 1.46 18.59
N VAL A 181 0.02 0.72 18.27
CA VAL A 181 0.18 0.04 16.97
C VAL A 181 -0.34 -1.41 16.97
N PRO A 182 -0.77 -1.94 15.80
CA PRO A 182 -1.15 -3.36 15.68
C PRO A 182 -0.03 -4.31 16.07
N LYS A 183 -0.38 -5.55 16.47
CA LYS A 183 0.58 -6.54 16.99
C LYS A 183 1.75 -6.83 16.03
N PHE A 184 1.51 -6.90 14.72
CA PHE A 184 2.57 -7.14 13.74
C PHE A 184 3.59 -5.99 13.69
N ALA A 185 3.12 -4.75 13.78
CA ALA A 185 3.96 -3.56 13.78
C ALA A 185 4.70 -3.41 15.12
N ARG A 186 4.01 -3.68 16.25
CA ARG A 186 4.60 -3.69 17.59
C ARG A 186 5.85 -4.55 17.69
N LYS A 187 5.81 -5.78 17.15
CA LYS A 187 6.96 -6.69 17.14
C LYS A 187 8.20 -6.04 16.53
N VAL A 188 8.04 -5.27 15.48
CA VAL A 188 9.15 -4.62 14.76
C VAL A 188 9.58 -3.33 15.45
N ILE A 189 8.61 -2.47 15.78
CA ILE A 189 8.85 -1.10 16.26
C ILE A 189 9.27 -1.08 17.73
N GLU A 190 8.55 -1.83 18.56
CA GLU A 190 8.78 -1.84 20.01
C GLU A 190 9.81 -2.92 20.37
N ASP A 191 9.58 -4.15 19.93
CA ASP A 191 10.37 -5.32 20.33
C ASP A 191 11.66 -5.49 19.49
N GLY A 192 11.83 -4.73 18.39
CA GLY A 192 13.03 -4.78 17.54
C GLY A 192 13.14 -6.04 16.67
N ALA A 193 12.07 -6.80 16.50
CA ALA A 193 12.05 -7.96 15.62
C ALA A 193 12.26 -7.54 14.15
N PRO A 194 12.85 -8.40 13.30
CA PRO A 194 12.93 -8.12 11.87
C PRO A 194 11.52 -7.95 11.29
N ALA A 195 11.35 -6.97 10.40
CA ALA A 195 10.12 -6.85 9.66
C ALA A 195 9.89 -8.12 8.83
N PRO A 196 8.64 -8.64 8.78
CA PRO A 196 8.34 -9.78 7.93
C PRO A 196 8.77 -9.44 6.50
N GLY A 197 9.44 -10.38 5.86
CA GLY A 197 9.77 -10.27 4.44
C GLY A 197 8.50 -10.08 3.61
N ARG A 198 8.66 -9.74 2.33
CA ARG A 198 7.53 -9.85 1.40
C ARG A 198 6.95 -11.25 1.56
N VAL A 199 5.63 -11.35 1.69
CA VAL A 199 4.94 -12.63 1.55
C VAL A 199 5.20 -13.07 0.12
N ILE A 200 6.22 -13.89 -0.08
CA ILE A 200 6.42 -14.64 -1.31
C ILE A 200 5.42 -15.78 -1.18
N PRO A 201 4.41 -15.89 -2.06
CA PRO A 201 3.54 -17.07 -2.07
C PRO A 201 4.45 -18.29 -2.03
N THR A 202 4.32 -19.20 -1.08
CA THR A 202 5.33 -20.26 -0.83
C THR A 202 5.11 -21.51 -1.69
N GLY A 203 4.33 -21.41 -2.76
CA GLY A 203 4.30 -22.47 -3.77
C GLY A 203 5.64 -22.52 -4.49
N GLU A 204 6.50 -23.48 -4.13
CA GLU A 204 7.80 -23.74 -4.77
C GLU A 204 7.67 -24.37 -6.17
N GLY A 205 6.47 -24.38 -6.76
CA GLY A 205 6.20 -25.12 -8.00
C GLY A 205 6.14 -26.63 -7.82
N ILE A 206 6.31 -27.14 -6.60
CA ILE A 206 6.23 -28.57 -6.29
C ILE A 206 4.77 -28.90 -5.97
N ALA A 207 4.07 -29.54 -6.91
CA ALA A 207 2.73 -30.07 -6.67
C ALA A 207 2.79 -31.33 -5.79
N LYS A 208 1.89 -31.45 -4.79
CA LYS A 208 1.75 -32.67 -3.97
C LYS A 208 1.33 -33.91 -4.77
N THR A 209 0.79 -33.69 -5.96
CA THR A 209 0.31 -34.71 -6.89
C THR A 209 0.80 -34.35 -8.29
N GLN A 210 1.17 -35.35 -9.09
CA GLN A 210 1.56 -35.12 -10.48
C GLN A 210 0.39 -34.52 -11.27
N ARG A 211 0.63 -33.42 -11.97
CA ARG A 211 -0.36 -32.72 -12.81
C ARG A 211 0.02 -32.88 -14.28
N ALA A 212 -1.01 -32.99 -15.13
CA ALA A 212 -0.79 -33.01 -16.58
C ALA A 212 -0.31 -31.63 -17.07
N PRO A 213 0.53 -31.57 -18.12
CA PRO A 213 0.93 -30.30 -18.71
C PRO A 213 -0.26 -29.48 -19.22
N LYS A 214 -0.22 -28.16 -19.04
CA LYS A 214 -1.30 -27.25 -19.45
C LYS A 214 -0.80 -25.96 -20.07
N LYS A 215 -1.45 -25.54 -21.14
CA LYS A 215 -1.25 -24.24 -21.81
C LYS A 215 -2.28 -23.25 -21.32
N ILE A 216 -1.81 -22.14 -20.75
CA ILE A 216 -2.63 -21.14 -20.06
C ILE A 216 -2.55 -19.84 -20.84
N LEU A 217 -3.70 -19.31 -21.26
CA LEU A 217 -3.81 -17.97 -21.83
C LEU A 217 -4.24 -16.99 -20.74
N LEU A 218 -3.42 -15.99 -20.44
CA LEU A 218 -3.76 -14.88 -19.54
C LEU A 218 -4.14 -13.66 -20.38
N LEU A 219 -5.41 -13.29 -20.36
CA LEU A 219 -5.89 -12.04 -20.97
C LEU A 219 -5.81 -10.91 -19.94
N GLY A 220 -5.05 -9.87 -20.27
CA GLY A 220 -4.87 -8.67 -19.46
C GLY A 220 -3.47 -8.56 -18.84
N SER A 221 -2.98 -7.32 -18.76
CA SER A 221 -1.65 -6.97 -18.26
C SER A 221 -1.70 -5.98 -17.09
N GLY A 222 -2.83 -5.93 -16.38
CA GLY A 222 -3.07 -5.03 -15.25
C GLY A 222 -2.40 -5.47 -13.95
N TYR A 223 -2.68 -4.74 -12.85
CA TYR A 223 -2.03 -4.97 -11.54
C TYR A 223 -2.18 -6.40 -10.99
N VAL A 224 -3.27 -7.09 -11.32
CA VAL A 224 -3.55 -8.46 -10.84
C VAL A 224 -2.87 -9.53 -11.70
N ALA A 225 -2.56 -9.22 -12.97
CA ALA A 225 -1.99 -10.18 -13.90
C ALA A 225 -0.55 -10.59 -13.54
N GLY A 226 0.25 -9.63 -13.03
CA GLY A 226 1.64 -9.89 -12.64
C GLY A 226 1.79 -10.95 -11.54
N PRO A 227 1.11 -10.81 -10.39
CA PRO A 227 1.11 -11.83 -9.33
C PRO A 227 0.64 -13.21 -9.80
N PHE A 228 -0.41 -13.28 -10.63
CA PHE A 228 -0.88 -14.53 -11.19
C PHE A 228 0.19 -15.19 -12.08
N ALA A 229 0.76 -14.44 -13.01
CA ALA A 229 1.78 -14.92 -13.93
C ALA A 229 3.01 -15.44 -13.17
N GLN A 230 3.52 -14.67 -12.20
CA GLN A 230 4.63 -15.06 -11.35
C GLN A 230 4.37 -16.32 -10.52
N TYR A 231 3.12 -16.60 -10.17
CA TYR A 231 2.76 -17.79 -9.41
C TYR A 231 2.66 -19.02 -10.31
N VAL A 232 1.94 -18.90 -11.43
CA VAL A 232 1.64 -20.04 -12.31
C VAL A 232 2.88 -20.56 -13.02
N THR A 233 3.83 -19.68 -13.38
CA THR A 233 5.08 -20.05 -14.07
C THR A 233 6.10 -20.73 -13.16
N ARG A 234 5.78 -20.97 -11.89
CA ARG A 234 6.62 -21.75 -10.98
C ARG A 234 6.45 -23.24 -11.20
N PHE A 235 5.30 -23.64 -11.73
CA PHE A 235 4.98 -25.03 -12.01
C PHE A 235 5.49 -25.38 -13.41
N PRO A 236 6.52 -26.24 -13.55
CA PRO A 236 7.16 -26.52 -14.83
C PRO A 236 6.22 -27.20 -15.84
N GLU A 237 5.15 -27.85 -15.37
CA GLU A 237 4.13 -28.45 -16.22
C GLU A 237 3.24 -27.41 -16.95
N TYR A 238 3.31 -26.13 -16.57
CA TYR A 238 2.49 -25.07 -17.17
C TYR A 238 3.29 -24.18 -18.12
N SER A 239 2.69 -23.84 -19.25
CA SER A 239 3.17 -22.78 -20.15
C SER A 239 2.17 -21.63 -20.19
N LEU A 240 2.66 -20.40 -20.06
CA LEU A 240 1.84 -19.20 -20.00
C LEU A 240 1.97 -18.38 -21.29
N THR A 241 0.85 -17.95 -21.86
CA THR A 241 0.82 -16.88 -22.86
C THR A 241 0.07 -15.69 -22.30
N VAL A 242 0.72 -14.53 -22.22
CA VAL A 242 0.12 -13.28 -21.75
C VAL A 242 -0.28 -12.44 -22.95
N ALA A 243 -1.55 -12.04 -23.02
CA ALA A 243 -2.05 -11.25 -24.11
C ALA A 243 -2.78 -9.99 -23.64
N SER A 244 -2.51 -8.87 -24.31
CA SER A 244 -3.13 -7.58 -24.07
C SER A 244 -3.25 -6.82 -25.39
N SER A 245 -3.96 -5.69 -25.41
CA SER A 245 -4.12 -4.90 -26.64
C SER A 245 -2.81 -4.32 -27.17
N LYS A 246 -1.76 -4.25 -26.35
CA LYS A 246 -0.43 -3.75 -26.72
C LYS A 246 0.65 -4.77 -26.37
N LEU A 247 1.40 -5.23 -27.37
CA LEU A 247 2.44 -6.25 -27.19
C LEU A 247 3.43 -5.92 -26.07
N GLU A 248 3.89 -4.66 -26.01
CA GLU A 248 4.84 -4.17 -25.01
C GLU A 248 4.40 -4.46 -23.56
N HIS A 249 3.10 -4.37 -23.27
CA HIS A 249 2.59 -4.64 -21.93
C HIS A 249 2.65 -6.12 -21.57
N SER A 250 2.39 -7.00 -22.54
CA SER A 250 2.54 -8.44 -22.40
C SER A 250 4.01 -8.82 -22.20
N GLU A 251 4.91 -8.27 -23.03
CA GLU A 251 6.36 -8.53 -22.96
C GLU A 251 6.94 -8.16 -21.60
N ARG A 252 6.62 -6.96 -21.10
CA ARG A 252 7.05 -6.48 -19.78
C ARG A 252 6.61 -7.41 -18.65
N LEU A 253 5.42 -8.02 -18.76
CA LEU A 253 4.89 -8.91 -17.74
C LEU A 253 5.55 -10.30 -17.80
N THR A 254 5.87 -10.78 -19.00
CA THR A 254 6.56 -12.06 -19.21
C THR A 254 8.06 -12.02 -18.95
N GLN A 255 8.66 -10.83 -18.87
CA GLN A 255 10.10 -10.67 -18.70
C GLN A 255 10.60 -11.37 -17.44
N GLY A 256 11.52 -12.33 -17.62
CA GLY A 256 12.11 -13.11 -16.52
C GLY A 256 11.21 -14.22 -15.97
N LEU A 257 10.03 -14.48 -16.56
CA LEU A 257 9.19 -15.61 -16.20
C LEU A 257 9.59 -16.87 -16.97
N HIS A 258 9.53 -18.02 -16.30
CA HIS A 258 9.79 -19.31 -16.91
C HIS A 258 8.61 -19.77 -17.77
N ASN A 259 8.89 -20.38 -18.93
CA ASN A 259 7.89 -20.95 -19.84
C ASN A 259 6.71 -19.99 -20.16
N ALA A 260 7.03 -18.71 -20.37
CA ALA A 260 6.06 -17.65 -20.63
C ALA A 260 6.33 -16.97 -21.98
N SER A 261 5.27 -16.68 -22.74
CA SER A 261 5.31 -15.96 -24.02
C SER A 261 4.34 -14.78 -24.04
N ALA A 262 4.65 -13.76 -24.84
CA ALA A 262 3.83 -12.57 -24.98
C ALA A 262 3.08 -12.58 -26.33
N ALA A 263 1.84 -12.08 -26.31
CA ALA A 263 1.02 -11.87 -27.49
C ALA A 263 0.27 -10.53 -27.42
N ALA A 264 -0.16 -10.05 -28.58
CA ALA A 264 -1.10 -8.94 -28.68
C ALA A 264 -2.46 -9.45 -29.16
N VAL A 265 -3.54 -8.97 -28.55
CA VAL A 265 -4.91 -9.28 -28.96
C VAL A 265 -5.82 -8.10 -28.63
N ASP A 266 -6.58 -7.63 -29.61
CA ASP A 266 -7.78 -6.84 -29.35
C ASP A 266 -8.94 -7.81 -29.13
N VAL A 267 -9.49 -7.80 -27.92
CA VAL A 267 -10.59 -8.70 -27.54
C VAL A 267 -11.91 -8.36 -28.24
N ASN A 268 -11.99 -7.21 -28.91
CA ASN A 268 -13.11 -6.87 -29.79
C ASN A 268 -13.00 -7.53 -31.17
N ASP A 269 -11.80 -7.98 -31.57
CA ASP A 269 -11.61 -8.77 -32.77
C ASP A 269 -11.88 -10.25 -32.45
N ALA A 270 -13.11 -10.68 -32.75
CA ALA A 270 -13.55 -12.05 -32.47
C ALA A 270 -12.68 -13.11 -33.16
N ALA A 271 -12.15 -12.83 -34.36
CA ALA A 271 -11.33 -13.79 -35.10
C ALA A 271 -9.94 -13.93 -34.45
N ALA A 272 -9.32 -12.80 -34.09
CA ALA A 272 -8.04 -12.79 -33.39
C ALA A 272 -8.14 -13.45 -32.01
N LEU A 273 -9.20 -13.15 -31.26
CA LEU A 273 -9.48 -13.77 -29.96
C LEU A 273 -9.68 -15.27 -30.08
N SER A 274 -10.55 -15.71 -31.01
CA SER A 274 -10.84 -17.13 -31.24
C SER A 274 -9.58 -17.91 -31.67
N ALA A 275 -8.76 -17.34 -32.56
CA ALA A 275 -7.49 -17.93 -32.97
C ALA A 275 -6.51 -18.11 -31.80
N LEU A 276 -6.44 -17.12 -30.90
CA LEU A 276 -5.57 -17.19 -29.73
C LEU A 276 -6.08 -18.20 -28.70
N VAL A 277 -7.39 -18.24 -28.45
CA VAL A 277 -8.01 -19.18 -27.49
C VAL A 277 -7.79 -20.64 -27.89
N LYS A 278 -7.93 -20.98 -29.18
CA LYS A 278 -7.79 -22.34 -29.72
C LYS A 278 -6.51 -23.09 -29.30
N GLY A 279 -5.41 -22.37 -29.06
CA GLY A 279 -4.11 -22.96 -28.74
C GLY A 279 -3.90 -23.37 -27.28
N HIS A 280 -4.91 -23.19 -26.42
CA HIS A 280 -4.76 -23.27 -24.97
C HIS A 280 -5.76 -24.22 -24.32
N ASP A 281 -5.44 -24.70 -23.11
CA ASP A 281 -6.33 -25.54 -22.31
C ASP A 281 -7.30 -24.73 -21.44
N ILE A 282 -6.87 -23.53 -21.04
CA ILE A 282 -7.59 -22.65 -20.14
C ILE A 282 -7.28 -21.19 -20.42
N VAL A 283 -8.30 -20.35 -20.33
CA VAL A 283 -8.20 -18.89 -20.39
C VAL A 283 -8.44 -18.30 -19.01
N ILE A 284 -7.50 -17.48 -18.55
CA ILE A 284 -7.61 -16.67 -17.34
C ILE A 284 -7.88 -15.24 -17.80
N SER A 285 -9.11 -14.78 -17.58
CA SER A 285 -9.57 -13.48 -18.06
C SER A 285 -9.52 -12.44 -16.96
N LEU A 286 -8.53 -11.53 -17.02
CA LEU A 286 -8.34 -10.40 -16.11
C LEU A 286 -8.52 -9.04 -16.82
N ILE A 287 -9.30 -9.04 -17.90
CA ILE A 287 -9.71 -7.85 -18.66
C ILE A 287 -11.04 -7.28 -18.11
N PRO A 288 -11.46 -6.07 -18.53
CA PRO A 288 -12.73 -5.49 -18.10
C PRO A 288 -13.94 -6.43 -18.33
N TYR A 289 -14.87 -6.43 -17.38
CA TYR A 289 -15.96 -7.42 -17.31
C TYR A 289 -16.85 -7.48 -18.55
N ILE A 290 -16.97 -6.37 -19.28
CA ILE A 290 -17.76 -6.25 -20.51
C ILE A 290 -17.31 -7.20 -21.63
N TYR A 291 -16.06 -7.68 -21.60
CA TYR A 291 -15.49 -8.53 -22.63
C TYR A 291 -15.61 -10.03 -22.33
N HIS A 292 -15.97 -10.42 -21.11
CA HIS A 292 -15.95 -11.84 -20.71
C HIS A 292 -16.93 -12.71 -21.52
N ALA A 293 -18.09 -12.18 -21.91
CA ALA A 293 -19.04 -12.93 -22.73
C ALA A 293 -18.44 -13.31 -24.11
N ALA A 294 -17.66 -12.40 -24.72
CA ALA A 294 -16.97 -12.69 -25.98
C ALA A 294 -15.87 -13.74 -25.80
N VAL A 295 -15.11 -13.66 -24.70
CA VAL A 295 -14.09 -14.67 -24.34
C VAL A 295 -14.71 -16.04 -24.13
N ILE A 296 -15.82 -16.12 -23.37
CA ILE A 296 -16.52 -17.38 -23.09
C ILE A 296 -17.09 -17.98 -24.38
N LYS A 297 -17.67 -17.15 -25.26
CA LYS A 297 -18.17 -17.60 -26.55
C LYS A 297 -17.05 -18.20 -27.42
N ALA A 298 -15.91 -17.52 -27.52
CA ALA A 298 -14.73 -18.04 -28.23
C ALA A 298 -14.19 -19.33 -27.60
N ALA A 299 -14.23 -19.43 -26.27
CA ALA A 299 -13.82 -20.63 -25.55
C ALA A 299 -14.76 -21.83 -25.78
N CYS A 300 -16.08 -21.59 -25.89
CA CYS A 300 -17.06 -22.62 -26.25
C CYS A 300 -16.78 -23.21 -27.64
N GLU A 301 -16.37 -22.40 -28.61
CA GLU A 301 -16.03 -22.86 -29.97
C GLU A 301 -14.87 -23.87 -29.98
N HIS A 302 -13.87 -23.67 -29.11
CA HIS A 302 -12.66 -24.49 -29.07
C HIS A 302 -12.59 -25.45 -27.87
N LYS A 303 -13.67 -25.53 -27.09
CA LYS A 303 -13.76 -26.36 -25.86
C LYS A 303 -12.66 -26.05 -24.83
N VAL A 304 -12.39 -24.76 -24.63
CA VAL A 304 -11.39 -24.26 -23.69
C VAL A 304 -12.07 -23.81 -22.40
N ASN A 305 -11.49 -24.14 -21.25
CA ASN A 305 -12.05 -23.71 -19.95
C ASN A 305 -11.78 -22.22 -19.71
N VAL A 306 -12.62 -21.55 -18.94
CA VAL A 306 -12.46 -20.11 -18.63
C VAL A 306 -12.54 -19.86 -17.13
N VAL A 307 -11.63 -19.02 -16.63
CA VAL A 307 -11.67 -18.50 -15.26
C VAL A 307 -11.63 -16.98 -15.32
N THR A 308 -12.48 -16.33 -14.53
CA THR A 308 -12.52 -14.88 -14.39
C THR A 308 -12.76 -14.47 -12.94
N THR A 309 -12.30 -13.28 -12.58
CA THR A 309 -12.52 -12.67 -11.27
C THR A 309 -13.83 -11.89 -11.19
N SER A 310 -14.57 -11.77 -12.29
CA SER A 310 -15.76 -10.91 -12.39
C SER A 310 -17.05 -11.66 -12.11
N TYR A 311 -18.04 -10.90 -11.62
CA TYR A 311 -19.42 -11.34 -11.42
C TYR A 311 -20.06 -11.92 -12.68
N VAL A 312 -21.03 -12.81 -12.48
CA VAL A 312 -21.86 -13.36 -13.56
C VAL A 312 -22.86 -12.30 -14.04
N SER A 313 -22.64 -11.73 -15.23
CA SER A 313 -23.58 -10.83 -15.90
C SER A 313 -24.68 -11.58 -16.66
N ASP A 314 -25.78 -10.91 -17.00
CA ASP A 314 -26.87 -11.52 -17.79
C ASP A 314 -26.39 -12.07 -19.14
N ALA A 315 -25.43 -11.38 -19.78
CA ALA A 315 -24.81 -11.85 -21.01
C ALA A 315 -24.03 -13.16 -20.83
N ILE A 316 -23.41 -13.37 -19.67
CA ILE A 316 -22.75 -14.64 -19.34
C ILE A 316 -23.79 -15.72 -19.01
N ARG A 317 -24.84 -15.39 -18.25
CA ARG A 317 -25.93 -16.33 -17.95
C ARG A 317 -26.60 -16.86 -19.21
N ALA A 318 -26.77 -15.99 -20.21
CA ALA A 318 -27.35 -16.37 -21.49
C ALA A 318 -26.52 -17.41 -22.26
N LEU A 319 -25.22 -17.55 -21.97
CA LEU A 319 -24.32 -18.52 -22.62
C LEU A 319 -24.31 -19.90 -21.95
N GLU A 320 -25.10 -20.11 -20.88
CA GLU A 320 -25.17 -21.39 -20.17
C GLU A 320 -25.45 -22.59 -21.11
N PRO A 321 -26.41 -22.52 -22.06
CA PRO A 321 -26.64 -23.62 -22.99
C PRO A 321 -25.42 -23.93 -23.88
N GLU A 322 -24.72 -22.90 -24.36
CA GLU A 322 -23.50 -23.04 -25.17
C GLU A 322 -22.35 -23.64 -24.36
N ILE A 323 -22.18 -23.21 -23.10
CA ILE A 323 -21.17 -23.72 -22.17
C ILE A 323 -21.40 -25.22 -21.93
N GLN A 324 -22.64 -25.60 -21.59
CA GLN A 324 -23.02 -26.99 -21.37
C GLN A 324 -22.82 -27.84 -22.63
N LYS A 325 -23.23 -27.32 -23.80
CA LYS A 325 -23.04 -27.99 -25.09
C LYS A 325 -21.56 -28.17 -25.44
N ALA A 326 -20.72 -27.18 -25.15
CA ALA A 326 -19.28 -27.25 -25.38
C ALA A 326 -18.57 -28.22 -24.40
N GLY A 327 -19.19 -28.45 -23.23
CA GLY A 327 -18.65 -29.31 -22.18
C GLY A 327 -17.44 -28.68 -21.47
N ILE A 328 -17.41 -27.35 -21.36
CA ILE A 328 -16.34 -26.61 -20.70
C ILE A 328 -16.75 -26.16 -19.31
N THR A 329 -15.77 -25.94 -18.45
CA THR A 329 -15.96 -25.26 -17.16
C THR A 329 -15.71 -23.77 -17.33
N VAL A 330 -16.69 -22.97 -16.90
CA VAL A 330 -16.55 -21.52 -16.75
C VAL A 330 -16.69 -21.18 -15.28
N MET A 331 -15.60 -20.68 -14.68
CA MET A 331 -15.53 -20.32 -13.27
C MET A 331 -15.43 -18.80 -13.12
N ASN A 332 -16.53 -18.19 -12.70
CA ASN A 332 -16.59 -16.76 -12.41
C ASN A 332 -16.25 -16.48 -10.95
N GLU A 333 -16.10 -15.19 -10.63
CA GLU A 333 -16.04 -14.71 -9.25
C GLU A 333 -14.85 -15.22 -8.41
N ILE A 334 -13.74 -15.63 -9.06
CA ILE A 334 -12.52 -16.10 -8.37
C ILE A 334 -11.57 -14.95 -8.06
N GLY A 335 -12.11 -13.87 -7.49
CA GLY A 335 -11.39 -12.66 -7.08
C GLY A 335 -11.19 -12.55 -5.57
N LEU A 336 -10.94 -11.33 -5.08
CA LEU A 336 -10.93 -11.03 -3.65
C LEU A 336 -12.32 -11.25 -3.03
N ASP A 337 -13.35 -10.72 -3.67
CA ASP A 337 -14.76 -10.86 -3.28
C ASP A 337 -15.56 -11.22 -4.55
N PRO A 338 -16.33 -12.33 -4.58
CA PRO A 338 -16.57 -13.28 -3.48
C PRO A 338 -15.57 -14.47 -3.47
N GLY A 339 -14.54 -14.49 -4.33
CA GLY A 339 -13.70 -15.66 -4.53
C GLY A 339 -12.91 -16.14 -3.30
N LEU A 340 -12.30 -15.22 -2.57
CA LEU A 340 -11.63 -15.55 -1.30
C LEU A 340 -12.65 -15.97 -0.24
N ASP A 341 -13.81 -15.32 -0.20
CA ASP A 341 -14.89 -15.63 0.74
C ASP A 341 -15.43 -17.05 0.51
N HIS A 342 -15.59 -17.47 -0.74
CA HIS A 342 -15.97 -18.83 -1.09
C HIS A 342 -14.94 -19.87 -0.63
N LEU A 343 -13.64 -19.61 -0.83
CA LEU A 343 -12.59 -20.53 -0.37
C LEU A 343 -12.53 -20.62 1.16
N TYR A 344 -12.69 -19.49 1.86
CA TYR A 344 -12.77 -19.50 3.33
C TYR A 344 -14.04 -20.18 3.83
N ALA A 345 -15.17 -20.01 3.15
CA ALA A 345 -16.41 -20.68 3.48
C ALA A 345 -16.27 -22.20 3.37
N VAL A 346 -15.70 -22.71 2.26
CA VAL A 346 -15.44 -24.14 2.07
C VAL A 346 -14.52 -24.68 3.16
N LYS A 347 -13.41 -23.99 3.44
CA LYS A 347 -12.51 -24.39 4.53
C LYS A 347 -13.23 -24.44 5.89
N ALA A 348 -14.01 -23.41 6.22
CA ALA A 348 -14.73 -23.35 7.48
C ALA A 348 -15.76 -24.48 7.59
N ILE A 349 -16.44 -24.82 6.50
CA ILE A 349 -17.38 -25.95 6.42
C ILE A 349 -16.62 -27.28 6.63
N ASP A 350 -15.49 -27.46 5.97
CA ASP A 350 -14.66 -28.67 6.10
C ASP A 350 -14.14 -28.85 7.53
N ASP A 351 -13.66 -27.78 8.16
CA ASP A 351 -13.20 -27.79 9.56
C ASP A 351 -14.36 -28.21 10.51
N VAL A 352 -15.56 -27.64 10.32
CA VAL A 352 -16.75 -28.00 11.14
C VAL A 352 -17.15 -29.46 10.93
N HIS A 353 -17.11 -29.97 9.69
CA HIS A 353 -17.41 -31.37 9.42
C HIS A 353 -16.36 -32.33 10.00
N ALA A 354 -15.07 -31.96 9.95
CA ALA A 354 -13.98 -32.74 10.53
C ALA A 354 -14.12 -32.89 12.06
N GLU A 355 -14.72 -31.89 12.71
CA GLU A 355 -15.05 -31.91 14.14
C GLU A 355 -16.39 -32.62 14.46
N GLY A 356 -17.05 -33.22 13.46
CA GLY A 356 -18.33 -33.91 13.61
C GLY A 356 -19.55 -32.97 13.70
N GLY A 357 -19.36 -31.68 13.42
CA GLY A 357 -20.41 -30.67 13.38
C GLY A 357 -21.29 -30.75 12.14
N LYS A 358 -22.41 -30.03 12.14
CA LYS A 358 -23.32 -29.88 10.99
C LYS A 358 -23.61 -28.40 10.76
N ILE A 359 -23.51 -27.96 9.51
CA ILE A 359 -23.88 -26.60 9.12
C ILE A 359 -25.42 -26.51 9.06
N LYS A 360 -26.01 -25.68 9.93
CA LYS A 360 -27.47 -25.44 9.95
C LYS A 360 -27.89 -24.24 9.08
N SER A 361 -27.01 -23.26 8.93
CA SER A 361 -27.19 -22.09 8.06
C SER A 361 -25.83 -21.41 7.86
N PHE A 362 -25.58 -20.88 6.66
CA PHE A 362 -24.41 -20.07 6.34
C PHE A 362 -24.88 -18.76 5.70
N LEU A 363 -24.39 -17.63 6.21
CA LEU A 363 -24.74 -16.30 5.72
C LEU A 363 -23.44 -15.52 5.53
N SER A 364 -23.13 -15.17 4.27
CA SER A 364 -21.97 -14.36 3.93
C SER A 364 -22.43 -12.98 3.52
N TYR A 365 -21.90 -11.95 4.18
CA TYR A 365 -22.05 -10.56 3.74
C TYR A 365 -20.74 -10.13 3.13
N CYS A 366 -20.69 -10.15 1.80
CA CYS A 366 -19.56 -9.65 1.04
C CYS A 366 -19.88 -8.25 0.54
N GLY A 367 -19.04 -7.29 0.89
CA GLY A 367 -19.28 -5.87 0.67
C GLY A 367 -17.97 -5.11 0.59
N ALA A 368 -17.29 -5.20 -0.55
CA ALA A 368 -16.25 -4.25 -0.95
C ALA A 368 -16.85 -2.87 -1.28
N ALA A 369 -17.59 -2.26 -0.36
CA ALA A 369 -18.04 -0.87 -0.40
C ALA A 369 -18.54 -0.43 0.99
N CYS A 370 -17.70 -0.55 2.02
CA CYS A 370 -17.80 0.39 3.13
C CYS A 370 -17.07 1.67 2.70
N SER A 371 -17.75 2.45 1.85
CA SER A 371 -17.41 3.83 1.50
C SER A 371 -17.59 4.77 2.68
#